data_AF-A0A316G4A0-F1
#
_entry.id   AF-A0A316G4A0-F1
#
_cell.length_a   1.000
_cell.length_b   1.000
_cell.length_c   1.000
_cell.angle_alpha   90.00
_cell.angle_beta   90.00
_cell.angle_gamma   90.00
#
_symmetry.space_group_name_H-M   'P 1'
#
loop_
_entity.id
_entity.type
_entity.pdbx_description
1 polymer ?
#
loop_
_entity_poly.entity_id
_entity_poly.type
_entity_poly.pdbx_seq_one_letter_code
_entity_poly.pdbx_strand_id
1 'polypeptide(L)'
;MAKNPSIPDSESDPKVSTLSDLPNEIPNELPPETGLINRHAILEKSPTLLFIFSFLVVTIGGIVEIAPLFYLENTIEDVEGVRPYTPLELAGRDIYVREGCYVCHSQMIRPMRDEVERYGHYSLAAESKYDHPFQWGSKRTGPDLARVGGRYSDAWHVDHLNDPQSVVPESVMPKYSFLGRTRINGSMIADTMEVHSMVGVPYSDEMLTEARADFTAQANPDADTDGLLERYPGAVVSNFDGSPNLTEMDALVAYLQVLGTMVDFSTFEPVANR
;
A
#
# COMPACT_ATOMS: atom_id res chain seq x y z
N MET A 1 -14.99 43.07 -46.85
CA MET A 1 -13.97 42.92 -45.78
C MET A 1 -12.68 43.52 -46.29
N ALA A 2 -12.02 44.38 -45.51
CA ALA A 2 -10.79 45.05 -45.95
C ALA A 2 -9.67 44.02 -46.16
N LYS A 3 -9.00 44.05 -47.32
CA LYS A 3 -7.85 43.19 -47.61
C LYS A 3 -6.71 43.52 -46.64
N ASN A 4 -6.27 42.54 -45.87
CA ASN A 4 -5.16 42.69 -44.93
C ASN A 4 -3.84 42.52 -45.71
N PRO A 5 -3.00 43.56 -45.85
CA PRO A 5 -1.76 43.47 -46.63
C PRO A 5 -0.71 42.53 -46.03
N SER A 6 -0.90 42.05 -44.80
CA SER A 6 -0.02 41.08 -44.14
C SER A 6 -0.41 39.62 -44.40
N ILE A 7 -1.56 39.37 -45.02
CA ILE A 7 -2.04 38.03 -45.38
C ILE A 7 -2.24 38.04 -46.91
N PRO A 8 -1.30 37.46 -47.69
CA PRO A 8 -1.45 37.37 -49.14
C PRO A 8 -2.75 36.64 -49.49
N ASP A 9 -3.39 37.03 -50.60
CA ASP A 9 -4.49 36.23 -51.16
C ASP A 9 -3.94 34.84 -51.50
N SER A 10 -4.74 33.77 -51.36
CA SER A 10 -4.26 32.38 -51.50
C SER A 10 -3.59 32.06 -52.84
N GLU A 11 -3.89 32.83 -53.89
CA GLU A 11 -3.27 32.71 -55.21
C GLU A 11 -1.86 33.35 -55.29
N SER A 12 -1.47 34.11 -54.28
CA SER A 12 -0.23 34.89 -54.20
C SER A 12 0.70 34.48 -53.06
N ASP A 13 0.28 33.51 -52.22
CA ASP A 13 1.11 32.94 -51.17
C ASP A 13 2.00 31.81 -51.72
N PRO A 14 3.34 31.96 -51.74
CA PRO A 14 4.25 30.93 -52.25
C PRO A 14 4.25 29.62 -51.43
N LYS A 15 3.56 29.58 -50.28
CA LYS A 15 3.37 28.39 -49.46
C LYS A 15 2.08 27.63 -49.79
N VAL A 16 1.21 28.18 -50.63
CA VAL A 16 -0.06 27.57 -51.03
C VAL A 16 0.07 27.07 -52.46
N SER A 17 -0.06 25.76 -52.65
CA SER A 17 -0.12 25.15 -53.98
C SER A 17 -1.53 25.32 -54.55
N THR A 18 -1.63 25.86 -55.77
CA THR A 18 -2.88 26.04 -56.49
C THR A 18 -3.11 24.91 -57.49
N LEU A 19 -4.36 24.74 -57.96
CA LEU A 19 -4.72 23.73 -58.95
C LEU A 19 -3.93 23.84 -60.27
N SER A 20 -3.44 25.04 -60.59
CA SER A 20 -2.58 25.34 -61.73
C SER A 20 -1.12 24.86 -61.57
N ASP A 21 -0.69 24.57 -60.35
CA ASP A 21 0.69 24.12 -60.05
C ASP A 21 0.83 22.59 -60.12
N LEU A 22 -0.28 21.88 -60.36
CA LEU A 22 -0.29 20.42 -60.50
C LEU A 22 0.11 20.03 -61.94
N PRO A 23 1.07 19.11 -62.13
CA PRO A 23 1.43 18.61 -63.46
C PRO A 23 0.24 17.89 -64.15
N ASN A 24 0.20 17.94 -65.49
CA ASN A 24 -0.87 17.35 -66.33
C ASN A 24 -1.11 15.85 -66.09
N GLU A 25 -0.11 15.13 -65.58
CA GLU A 25 -0.26 13.78 -65.08
C GLU A 25 -0.01 13.80 -63.57
N ILE A 26 -1.07 13.58 -62.81
CA ILE A 26 -0.97 13.29 -61.38
C ILE A 26 -0.27 11.94 -61.28
N PRO A 27 0.89 11.83 -60.60
CA PRO A 27 1.48 10.54 -60.32
C PRO A 27 0.42 9.66 -59.65
N ASN A 28 0.06 8.54 -60.29
CA ASN A 28 -0.91 7.58 -59.74
C ASN A 28 -0.33 6.80 -58.55
N GLU A 29 0.88 7.17 -58.13
CA GLU A 29 1.49 6.70 -56.90
C GLU A 29 1.19 7.70 -55.79
N LEU A 30 0.31 7.24 -54.90
CA LEU A 30 0.04 7.83 -53.61
C LEU A 30 1.35 8.27 -52.92
N PRO A 31 1.44 9.51 -52.38
CA PRO A 31 2.62 9.97 -51.63
C PRO A 31 3.03 8.92 -50.59
N PRO A 32 4.33 8.66 -50.34
CA PRO A 32 4.76 7.59 -49.43
C PRO A 32 4.09 7.65 -48.03
N GLU A 33 3.72 8.86 -47.60
CA GLU A 33 2.97 9.16 -46.37
C GLU A 33 1.56 8.53 -46.35
N THR A 34 0.89 8.43 -47.49
CA THR A 34 -0.45 7.81 -47.61
C THR A 34 -0.42 6.27 -47.55
N GLY A 35 0.72 5.63 -47.79
CA GLY A 35 0.87 4.18 -47.63
C GLY A 35 0.69 3.72 -46.17
N LEU A 36 1.21 4.51 -45.21
CA LEU A 36 1.05 4.28 -43.77
C LEU A 36 -0.40 4.48 -43.34
N ILE A 37 -1.03 5.58 -43.78
CA ILE A 37 -2.43 5.91 -43.47
C ILE A 37 -3.39 4.83 -44.01
N ASN A 38 -3.16 4.33 -45.23
CA ASN A 38 -3.98 3.26 -45.81
C ASN A 38 -3.83 1.93 -45.05
N ARG A 39 -2.63 1.63 -44.52
CA ARG A 39 -2.43 0.45 -43.65
C ARG A 39 -3.08 0.63 -42.28
N HIS A 40 -3.07 1.86 -41.76
CA HIS A 40 -3.74 2.20 -40.50
C HIS A 40 -5.26 2.00 -40.60
N ALA A 41 -5.87 2.33 -41.75
CA ALA A 41 -7.29 2.11 -42.00
C ALA A 41 -7.74 0.65 -41.84
N ILE A 42 -6.84 -0.34 -41.96
CA ILE A 42 -7.15 -1.76 -41.72
C ILE A 42 -7.42 -2.00 -40.23
N LEU A 43 -6.67 -1.34 -39.35
CA LEU A 43 -6.86 -1.40 -37.90
C LEU A 43 -8.11 -0.63 -37.47
N GLU A 44 -8.30 0.59 -37.99
CA GLU A 44 -9.46 1.43 -37.65
C GLU A 44 -10.80 0.78 -38.04
N LYS A 45 -10.84 0.08 -39.18
CA LYS A 45 -12.06 -0.53 -39.71
C LYS A 45 -12.34 -1.91 -39.11
N SER A 46 -11.40 -2.49 -38.37
CA SER A 46 -11.55 -3.80 -37.75
C SER A 46 -11.57 -3.66 -36.23
N PRO A 47 -12.75 -3.69 -35.59
CA PRO A 47 -12.87 -3.64 -34.13
C PRO A 47 -12.03 -4.72 -33.45
N THR A 48 -12.00 -5.93 -34.00
CA THR A 48 -11.21 -7.05 -33.45
C THR A 48 -9.72 -6.75 -33.44
N LEU A 49 -9.16 -6.23 -34.55
CA LEU A 49 -7.74 -5.89 -34.60
C LEU A 49 -7.43 -4.74 -33.64
N LEU A 50 -8.27 -3.71 -33.61
CA LEU A 50 -8.10 -2.57 -32.70
C LEU A 50 -8.10 -3.02 -31.23
N PHE A 51 -9.02 -3.91 -30.83
CA PHE A 51 -9.06 -4.46 -29.47
C PHE A 51 -7.81 -5.28 -29.14
N ILE A 52 -7.35 -6.15 -30.04
CA ILE A 52 -6.15 -6.97 -29.82
C ILE A 52 -4.91 -6.08 -29.64
N PHE A 53 -4.69 -5.12 -30.54
CA PHE A 53 -3.52 -4.24 -30.44
C PHE A 53 -3.59 -3.31 -29.23
N SER A 54 -4.78 -2.80 -28.87
CA SER A 54 -4.95 -1.99 -27.66
C SER A 54 -4.65 -2.80 -26.40
N PHE A 55 -5.12 -4.06 -26.34
CA PHE A 55 -4.82 -4.97 -25.24
C PHE A 55 -3.31 -5.28 -25.15
N LEU A 56 -2.64 -5.53 -26.28
CA LEU A 56 -1.20 -5.74 -26.30
C LEU A 56 -0.43 -4.51 -25.80
N VAL A 57 -0.82 -3.31 -26.21
CA VAL A 57 -0.13 -2.08 -25.79
C VAL A 57 -0.31 -1.82 -24.29
N VAL A 58 -1.53 -1.95 -23.75
CA VAL A 58 -1.79 -1.69 -22.32
C VAL A 58 -1.14 -2.75 -21.40
N THR A 59 -1.02 -3.99 -21.86
CA THR A 59 -0.44 -5.08 -21.06
C THR A 59 1.08 -4.99 -20.91
N ILE A 60 1.79 -4.33 -21.83
CA ILE A 60 3.25 -4.20 -21.75
C ILE A 60 3.69 -3.52 -20.45
N GLY A 61 3.03 -2.42 -20.06
CA GLY A 61 3.35 -1.71 -18.81
C GLY A 61 3.20 -2.61 -17.59
N GLY A 62 2.05 -3.29 -17.46
CA GLY A 62 1.80 -4.20 -16.35
C GLY A 62 2.78 -5.38 -16.31
N ILE A 63 3.13 -5.97 -17.45
CA ILE A 63 4.10 -7.08 -17.50
C ILE A 63 5.49 -6.61 -17.07
N VAL A 64 5.94 -5.44 -17.52
CA VAL A 64 7.29 -4.94 -17.23
C VAL A 64 7.43 -4.47 -15.78
N GLU A 65 6.39 -3.89 -15.19
CA GLU A 65 6.43 -3.35 -13.83
C GLU A 65 6.12 -4.40 -12.76
N ILE A 66 5.14 -5.29 -13.00
CA ILE A 66 4.63 -6.22 -11.97
C ILE A 66 5.35 -7.57 -12.03
N ALA A 67 5.53 -8.15 -13.22
CA ALA A 67 6.02 -9.53 -13.32
C ALA A 67 7.42 -9.72 -12.72
N PRO A 68 8.41 -8.82 -12.94
CA PRO A 68 9.74 -8.98 -12.35
C PRO A 68 9.75 -8.98 -10.83
N LEU A 69 8.83 -8.26 -10.17
CA LEU A 69 8.77 -8.19 -8.71
C LEU A 69 8.47 -9.56 -8.07
N PHE A 70 7.84 -10.50 -8.78
CA PHE A 70 7.62 -11.86 -8.28
C PHE A 70 8.88 -12.75 -8.32
N TYR A 71 9.89 -12.39 -9.12
CA TYR A 71 11.08 -13.23 -9.34
C TYR A 71 12.38 -12.61 -8.81
N LEU A 72 12.40 -11.31 -8.54
CA LEU A 72 13.59 -10.61 -8.05
C LEU A 72 13.65 -10.64 -6.53
N GLU A 73 14.36 -11.64 -5.99
CA GLU A 73 14.61 -11.78 -4.54
C GLU A 73 15.30 -10.53 -3.96
N ASN A 74 16.13 -9.84 -4.75
CA ASN A 74 16.82 -8.60 -4.37
C ASN A 74 15.88 -7.41 -4.03
N THR A 75 14.57 -7.54 -4.28
CA THR A 75 13.60 -6.48 -3.95
C THR A 75 13.15 -6.51 -2.49
N ILE A 76 13.44 -7.61 -1.78
CA ILE A 76 13.17 -7.77 -0.36
C ILE A 76 14.53 -7.82 0.34
N GLU A 77 14.75 -6.91 1.28
CA GLU A 77 15.97 -6.90 2.07
C GLU A 77 16.02 -8.11 3.00
N ASP A 78 17.20 -8.73 3.12
CA ASP A 78 17.44 -9.76 4.14
C ASP A 78 17.50 -9.09 5.51
N VAL A 79 16.42 -9.20 6.26
CA VAL A 79 16.33 -8.73 7.66
C VAL A 79 15.90 -9.88 8.56
N GLU A 80 16.53 -9.96 9.72
CA GLU A 80 16.13 -10.89 10.76
C GLU A 80 15.00 -10.28 11.61
N GLY A 81 14.15 -11.14 12.18
CA GLY A 81 13.16 -10.76 13.19
C GLY A 81 11.74 -10.47 12.69
N VAL A 82 11.51 -10.32 11.38
CA VAL A 82 10.15 -10.13 10.85
C VAL A 82 9.35 -11.43 10.93
N ARG A 83 8.42 -11.49 11.89
CA ARG A 83 7.47 -12.60 12.08
C ARG A 83 6.07 -12.24 11.54
N PRO A 84 5.20 -13.24 11.28
CA PRO A 84 3.77 -13.00 11.10
C PRO A 84 3.17 -12.26 12.30
N TYR A 85 2.09 -11.51 12.05
CA TYR A 85 1.30 -10.93 13.12
C TYR A 85 0.75 -12.01 14.06
N THR A 86 0.64 -11.69 15.34
CA THR A 86 -0.17 -12.53 16.25
C THR A 86 -1.64 -12.48 15.82
N PRO A 87 -2.49 -13.40 16.33
CA PRO A 87 -3.92 -13.36 16.05
C PRO A 87 -4.59 -12.03 16.44
N LEU A 88 -4.21 -11.43 17.58
CA LEU A 88 -4.79 -10.17 18.04
C LEU A 88 -4.28 -8.96 17.23
N GLU A 89 -2.98 -8.93 16.91
CA GLU A 89 -2.38 -7.93 16.02
C GLU A 89 -3.04 -7.96 14.63
N LEU A 90 -3.29 -9.16 14.09
CA LEU A 90 -3.95 -9.34 12.79
C LEU A 90 -5.39 -8.82 12.80
N ALA A 91 -6.16 -9.13 13.85
CA ALA A 91 -7.50 -8.56 14.00
C ALA A 91 -7.47 -7.03 14.14
N GLY A 92 -6.48 -6.50 14.86
CA GLY A 92 -6.24 -5.07 15.01
C GLY A 92 -5.95 -4.38 13.68
N ARG A 93 -5.17 -5.03 12.84
CA ARG A 93 -4.90 -4.58 11.46
C ARG A 93 -6.16 -4.57 10.61
N ASP A 94 -7.00 -5.59 10.71
CA ASP A 94 -8.28 -5.63 9.99
C ASP A 94 -9.22 -4.51 10.46
N ILE A 95 -9.21 -4.17 11.75
CA ILE A 95 -9.92 -3.00 12.29
C ILE A 95 -9.32 -1.70 11.76
N TYR A 96 -7.98 -1.57 11.73
CA TYR A 96 -7.30 -0.41 11.15
C TYR A 96 -7.73 -0.16 9.70
N VAL A 97 -7.85 -1.22 8.91
CA VAL A 97 -8.36 -1.19 7.53
C VAL A 97 -9.84 -0.83 7.50
N ARG A 98 -10.68 -1.48 8.32
CA ARG A 98 -12.13 -1.23 8.38
C ARG A 98 -12.43 0.23 8.71
N GLU A 99 -11.67 0.83 9.63
CA GLU A 99 -11.84 2.22 10.07
C GLU A 99 -11.26 3.25 9.11
N GLY A 100 -10.59 2.81 8.03
CA GLY A 100 -10.00 3.71 7.04
C GLY A 100 -8.84 4.53 7.58
N CYS A 101 -8.11 4.04 8.58
CA CYS A 101 -6.99 4.77 9.18
C CYS A 101 -5.92 5.13 8.12
N TYR A 102 -5.74 4.26 7.12
CA TYR A 102 -4.87 4.45 5.96
C TYR A 102 -5.20 5.68 5.10
N VAL A 103 -6.41 6.26 5.22
CA VAL A 103 -6.82 7.48 4.50
C VAL A 103 -6.10 8.72 5.05
N CYS A 104 -5.70 8.67 6.33
CA CYS A 104 -5.05 9.79 7.03
C CYS A 104 -3.60 9.50 7.41
N HIS A 105 -3.25 8.24 7.63
CA HIS A 105 -1.96 7.81 8.13
C HIS A 105 -1.26 6.93 7.10
N SER A 106 0.03 7.16 6.89
CA SER A 106 0.88 6.27 6.11
C SER A 106 1.65 5.33 7.01
N GLN A 107 2.02 4.17 6.46
CA GLN A 107 2.99 3.26 7.06
C GLN A 107 4.15 3.04 6.08
N MET A 108 4.81 4.12 5.68
CA MET A 108 5.99 4.06 4.81
C MET A 108 6.84 5.31 4.99
N ILE A 109 7.96 5.17 5.71
CA ILE A 109 8.91 6.25 5.93
C ILE A 109 9.88 6.30 4.75
N ARG A 110 10.01 7.47 4.12
CA ARG A 110 10.88 7.67 2.96
C ARG A 110 12.34 7.85 3.40
N PRO A 111 13.33 7.51 2.54
CA PRO A 111 14.76 7.64 2.86
C PRO A 111 15.26 9.09 2.73
N MET A 112 14.59 10.02 3.43
CA MET A 112 14.98 11.43 3.53
C MET A 112 15.36 11.74 4.97
N ARG A 113 16.39 12.56 5.18
CA ARG A 113 16.89 12.86 6.53
C ARG A 113 15.80 13.42 7.44
N ASP A 114 14.97 14.32 6.93
CA ASP A 114 13.89 14.94 7.70
C ASP A 114 12.79 13.94 8.12
N GLU A 115 12.50 12.94 7.29
CA GLU A 115 11.61 11.85 7.67
C GLU A 115 12.24 10.94 8.70
N VAL A 116 13.53 10.65 8.56
CA VAL A 116 14.24 9.78 9.50
C VAL A 116 14.31 10.40 10.89
N GLU A 117 14.63 11.69 10.99
CA GLU A 117 14.63 12.41 12.26
C GLU A 117 13.24 12.44 12.93
N ARG A 118 12.16 12.46 12.13
CA ARG A 118 10.79 12.53 12.64
C ARG A 118 10.24 11.16 13.05
N TYR A 119 10.39 10.17 12.17
CA TYR A 119 9.70 8.88 12.26
C TYR A 119 10.63 7.70 12.54
N GLY A 120 11.95 7.88 12.53
CA GLY A 120 12.93 6.81 12.69
C GLY A 120 13.40 6.24 11.36
N HIS A 121 14.07 5.08 11.35
CA HIS A 121 14.66 4.49 10.14
C HIS A 121 13.65 4.45 8.98
N TYR A 122 14.10 4.66 7.74
CA TYR A 122 13.20 4.53 6.59
C TYR A 122 12.64 3.10 6.49
N SER A 123 11.45 2.94 5.92
CA SER A 123 10.81 1.62 5.83
C SER A 123 11.55 0.74 4.83
N LEU A 124 11.74 -0.53 5.18
CA LEU A 124 12.27 -1.56 4.29
C LEU A 124 11.11 -2.35 3.64
N ALA A 125 11.33 -2.91 2.45
CA ALA A 125 10.30 -3.71 1.79
C ALA A 125 9.96 -4.98 2.60
N ALA A 126 10.96 -5.53 3.29
CA ALA A 126 10.78 -6.69 4.16
C ALA A 126 9.76 -6.49 5.30
N GLU A 127 9.57 -5.25 5.78
CA GLU A 127 8.60 -4.93 6.85
C GLU A 127 7.15 -5.19 6.44
N SER A 128 6.84 -5.03 5.15
CA SER A 128 5.49 -5.21 4.60
C SER A 128 5.30 -6.54 3.88
N LYS A 129 6.26 -7.48 4.01
CA LYS A 129 6.20 -8.79 3.33
C LYS A 129 4.93 -9.59 3.66
N TYR A 130 4.42 -9.46 4.88
CA TYR A 130 3.21 -10.18 5.34
C TYR A 130 1.94 -9.33 5.31
N ASP A 131 2.02 -8.12 4.75
CA ASP A 131 0.86 -7.24 4.64
C ASP A 131 -0.02 -7.59 3.44
N HIS A 132 -1.15 -8.22 3.73
CA HIS A 132 -2.20 -8.47 2.74
C HIS A 132 -3.48 -7.72 3.14
N PRO A 133 -3.85 -6.61 2.49
CA PRO A 133 -3.07 -5.81 1.52
C PRO A 133 -2.10 -4.82 2.20
N PHE A 134 -1.02 -4.40 1.52
CA PHE A 134 -0.06 -3.41 2.04
C PHE A 134 -0.71 -2.15 2.64
N GLN A 135 -0.15 -1.61 3.73
CA GLN A 135 -0.67 -0.43 4.45
C GLN A 135 0.12 0.86 4.18
N TRP A 136 0.90 0.90 3.11
CA TRP A 136 1.58 2.14 2.71
C TRP A 136 0.55 3.20 2.38
N GLY A 137 0.70 4.38 2.99
CA GLY A 137 -0.26 5.46 2.80
C GLY A 137 0.01 6.25 1.52
N SER A 138 -1.05 6.80 0.95
CA SER A 138 -0.97 7.76 -0.17
C SER A 138 -1.14 9.21 0.30
N LYS A 139 -1.46 9.42 1.58
CA LYS A 139 -1.71 10.74 2.19
C LYS A 139 -1.27 10.75 3.65
N ARG A 140 -0.86 11.92 4.13
CA ARG A 140 -0.55 12.21 5.54
C ARG A 140 -1.37 13.40 6.03
N THR A 141 -2.58 13.12 6.50
CA THR A 141 -3.36 14.09 7.30
C THR A 141 -2.90 14.02 8.75
N GLY A 142 -2.68 12.80 9.25
CA GLY A 142 -1.95 12.53 10.49
C GLY A 142 -0.51 12.10 10.22
N PRO A 143 0.30 11.90 11.28
CA PRO A 143 1.69 11.44 11.15
C PRO A 143 1.80 10.02 10.56
N ASP A 144 2.98 9.67 10.05
CA ASP A 144 3.31 8.29 9.67
C ASP A 144 3.34 7.39 10.91
N LEU A 145 2.84 6.16 10.78
CA LEU A 145 2.70 5.18 11.86
C LEU A 145 3.65 3.99 11.74
N ALA A 146 4.50 3.92 10.71
CA ALA A 146 5.35 2.76 10.44
C ALA A 146 6.26 2.37 11.61
N ARG A 147 6.56 3.31 12.52
CA ARG A 147 7.38 3.09 13.72
C ARG A 147 6.76 3.66 14.99
N VAL A 148 5.45 3.49 15.16
CA VAL A 148 4.76 3.96 16.37
C VAL A 148 4.90 2.99 17.54
N GLY A 149 5.27 1.72 17.29
CA GLY A 149 5.44 0.71 18.33
C GLY A 149 6.41 1.16 19.42
N GLY A 150 5.96 1.10 20.67
CA GLY A 150 6.73 1.52 21.85
C GLY A 150 6.96 3.03 21.99
N ARG A 151 6.49 3.89 21.05
CA ARG A 151 6.61 5.36 21.20
C ARG A 151 5.63 5.95 22.19
N TYR A 152 4.45 5.34 22.31
CA TYR A 152 3.38 5.76 23.20
C TYR A 152 2.91 4.57 24.04
N SER A 153 2.41 4.85 25.25
CA SER A 153 1.81 3.80 26.07
C SER A 153 0.45 3.38 25.54
N ASP A 154 0.01 2.18 25.91
CA ASP A 154 -1.33 1.67 25.59
C ASP A 154 -2.42 2.66 26.05
N ALA A 155 -2.30 3.16 27.27
CA ALA A 155 -3.21 4.18 27.82
C ALA A 155 -3.25 5.47 26.96
N TRP A 156 -2.11 5.92 26.43
CA TRP A 156 -2.09 7.07 25.52
C TRP A 156 -2.84 6.76 24.22
N HIS A 157 -2.64 5.56 23.64
CA HIS A 157 -3.37 5.15 22.46
C HIS A 157 -4.87 5.10 22.70
N VAL A 158 -5.31 4.57 23.84
CA VAL A 158 -6.73 4.50 24.24
C VAL A 158 -7.32 5.89 24.39
N ASP A 159 -6.67 6.78 25.14
CA ASP A 159 -7.13 8.15 25.34
C ASP A 159 -7.20 8.91 24.01
N HIS A 160 -6.16 8.78 23.18
CA HIS A 160 -6.12 9.40 21.86
C HIS A 160 -7.18 8.84 20.91
N LEU A 161 -7.42 7.52 20.88
CA LEU A 161 -8.45 6.93 20.01
C LEU A 161 -9.87 7.25 20.51
N ASN A 162 -10.07 7.35 21.83
CA ASN A 162 -11.35 7.74 22.41
C ASN A 162 -11.71 9.19 22.07
N ASP A 163 -10.76 10.11 22.25
CA ASP A 163 -10.93 11.52 21.96
C ASP A 163 -9.59 12.17 21.60
N PRO A 164 -9.21 12.20 20.30
CA PRO A 164 -7.92 12.73 19.88
C PRO A 164 -7.71 14.17 20.31
N GLN A 165 -8.78 14.97 20.34
CA GLN A 165 -8.74 16.38 20.75
C GLN A 165 -8.52 16.57 22.25
N SER A 166 -8.74 15.54 23.07
CA SER A 166 -8.47 15.61 24.51
C SER A 166 -6.97 15.56 24.83
N VAL A 167 -6.20 14.84 24.01
CA VAL A 167 -4.75 14.66 24.18
C VAL A 167 -3.95 15.59 23.27
N VAL A 168 -4.48 15.87 22.07
CA VAL A 168 -3.90 16.78 21.07
C VAL A 168 -4.99 17.74 20.60
N PRO A 169 -5.14 18.94 21.23
CA PRO A 169 -6.28 19.84 20.99
C PRO A 169 -6.53 20.21 19.52
N GLU A 170 -5.46 20.35 18.75
CA GLU A 170 -5.47 20.66 17.32
C GLU A 170 -5.68 19.43 16.40
N SER A 171 -5.89 18.24 16.95
CA SER A 171 -6.11 17.02 16.17
C SER A 171 -7.38 17.11 15.31
N VAL A 172 -7.25 16.76 14.04
CA VAL A 172 -8.36 16.61 13.10
C VAL A 172 -8.86 15.16 13.00
N MET A 173 -8.27 14.24 13.79
CA MET A 173 -8.63 12.83 13.77
C MET A 173 -10.05 12.61 14.34
N PRO A 174 -10.86 11.72 13.73
CA PRO A 174 -12.17 11.35 14.27
C PRO A 174 -12.07 10.60 15.61
N LYS A 175 -13.14 10.61 16.39
CA LYS A 175 -13.25 9.85 17.65
C LYS A 175 -13.67 8.41 17.36
N TYR A 176 -12.95 7.46 17.94
CA TYR A 176 -13.17 6.02 17.80
C TYR A 176 -13.56 5.35 19.13
N SER A 177 -14.20 6.09 20.04
CA SER A 177 -14.61 5.59 21.37
C SER A 177 -15.60 4.42 21.37
N PHE A 178 -16.16 4.05 20.22
CA PHE A 178 -16.94 2.83 20.10
C PHE A 178 -16.06 1.57 20.15
N LEU A 179 -14.78 1.64 19.79
CA LEU A 179 -13.87 0.48 19.80
C LEU A 179 -13.78 -0.14 21.20
N GLY A 180 -13.70 0.68 22.25
CA GLY A 180 -13.70 0.22 23.65
C GLY A 180 -15.05 -0.32 24.15
N ARG A 181 -16.11 -0.22 23.34
CA ARG A 181 -17.45 -0.79 23.66
C ARG A 181 -17.78 -2.01 22.81
N THR A 182 -17.06 -2.23 21.71
CA THR A 182 -17.29 -3.36 20.81
C THR A 182 -16.44 -4.53 21.26
N ARG A 183 -17.10 -5.62 21.68
CA ARG A 183 -16.42 -6.84 22.11
C ARG A 183 -16.02 -7.70 20.91
N ILE A 184 -14.87 -8.35 21.02
CA ILE A 184 -14.38 -9.32 20.03
C ILE A 184 -14.06 -10.65 20.70
N ASN A 185 -14.21 -11.74 19.95
CA ASN A 185 -14.04 -13.11 20.47
C ASN A 185 -13.13 -13.98 19.61
N GLY A 186 -12.52 -13.44 18.56
CA GLY A 186 -11.62 -14.18 17.68
C GLY A 186 -12.28 -15.34 16.92
N SER A 187 -13.61 -15.35 16.76
CA SER A 187 -14.30 -16.50 16.14
C SER A 187 -13.81 -16.82 14.72
N MET A 188 -13.45 -15.81 13.93
CA MET A 188 -12.93 -15.98 12.57
C MET A 188 -11.39 -15.96 12.48
N ILE A 189 -10.66 -15.80 13.59
CA ILE A 189 -9.22 -15.50 13.50
C ILE A 189 -8.41 -16.68 12.94
N ALA A 190 -8.81 -17.91 13.26
CA ALA A 190 -8.19 -19.10 12.69
C ALA A 190 -8.38 -19.15 11.16
N ASP A 191 -9.60 -18.90 10.68
CA ASP A 191 -9.90 -18.85 9.24
C ASP A 191 -9.11 -17.74 8.54
N THR A 192 -9.01 -16.56 9.16
CA THR A 192 -8.21 -15.43 8.62
C THR A 192 -6.73 -15.81 8.52
N MET A 193 -6.17 -16.43 9.56
CA MET A 193 -4.77 -16.87 9.55
C MET A 193 -4.53 -17.98 8.53
N GLU A 194 -5.47 -18.90 8.34
CA GLU A 194 -5.39 -19.95 7.31
C GLU A 194 -5.35 -19.33 5.91
N VAL A 195 -6.20 -18.33 5.62
CA VAL A 195 -6.17 -17.58 4.35
C VAL A 195 -4.84 -16.83 4.17
N HIS A 196 -4.31 -16.22 5.23
CA HIS A 196 -2.99 -15.60 5.18
C HIS A 196 -1.88 -16.63 4.90
N SER A 197 -2.00 -17.84 5.46
CA SER A 197 -1.09 -18.94 5.16
C SER A 197 -1.15 -19.37 3.70
N MET A 198 -2.35 -19.38 3.09
CA MET A 198 -2.51 -19.69 1.66
C MET A 198 -1.82 -18.68 0.74
N VAL A 199 -1.71 -17.42 1.16
CA VAL A 199 -1.02 -16.36 0.39
C VAL A 199 0.47 -16.22 0.73
N GLY A 200 1.01 -17.12 1.55
CA GLY A 200 2.45 -17.24 1.80
C GLY A 200 2.95 -16.69 3.14
N VAL A 201 2.06 -16.28 4.06
CA VAL A 201 2.47 -15.93 5.43
C VAL A 201 2.82 -17.22 6.20
N PRO A 202 4.00 -17.33 6.83
CA PRO A 202 4.48 -18.59 7.41
C PRO A 202 3.89 -18.85 8.80
N TYR A 203 2.57 -19.00 8.90
CA TYR A 203 1.95 -19.56 10.11
C TYR A 203 2.23 -21.06 10.19
N SER A 204 2.64 -21.55 11.36
CA SER A 204 2.77 -23.00 11.60
C SER A 204 1.41 -23.64 11.90
N ASP A 205 1.31 -24.96 11.74
CA ASP A 205 0.09 -25.71 12.12
C ASP A 205 -0.29 -25.48 13.59
N GLU A 206 0.72 -25.31 14.45
CA GLU A 206 0.53 -24.99 15.86
C GLU A 206 -0.06 -23.58 16.06
N MET A 207 0.46 -22.58 15.35
CA MET A 207 -0.11 -21.22 15.37
C MET A 207 -1.58 -21.21 14.92
N LEU A 208 -1.94 -22.01 13.92
CA LEU A 208 -3.32 -22.11 13.44
C LEU A 208 -4.22 -22.83 14.46
N THR A 209 -3.70 -23.88 15.11
CA THR A 209 -4.43 -24.65 16.12
C THR A 209 -4.67 -23.81 17.38
N GLU A 210 -3.66 -23.08 17.84
CA GLU A 210 -3.70 -22.26 19.06
C GLU A 210 -4.18 -20.82 18.81
N ALA A 211 -4.55 -20.47 17.57
CA ALA A 211 -4.91 -19.11 17.15
C ALA A 211 -5.90 -18.41 18.10
N ARG A 212 -6.95 -19.13 18.52
CA ARG A 212 -7.96 -18.57 19.44
C ARG A 212 -7.45 -18.42 20.89
N ALA A 213 -6.62 -19.36 21.34
CA ALA A 213 -6.02 -19.29 22.66
C ALA A 213 -5.06 -18.09 22.71
N ASP A 214 -4.17 -17.99 21.72
CA ASP A 214 -3.21 -16.90 21.54
C ASP A 214 -3.88 -15.53 21.43
N PHE A 215 -4.98 -15.46 20.66
CA PHE A 215 -5.80 -14.24 20.56
C PHE A 215 -6.24 -13.70 21.91
N THR A 216 -6.72 -14.59 22.80
CA THR A 216 -7.18 -14.19 24.14
C THR A 216 -6.04 -14.00 25.13
N ALA A 217 -4.98 -14.81 25.03
CA ALA A 217 -3.84 -14.78 25.93
C ALA A 217 -3.05 -13.47 25.79
N GLN A 218 -2.90 -12.95 24.55
CA GLN A 218 -2.15 -11.72 24.32
C GLN A 218 -2.76 -10.50 25.01
N ALA A 219 -4.08 -10.46 25.17
CA ALA A 219 -4.79 -9.36 25.84
C ALA A 219 -4.92 -9.54 27.36
N ASN A 220 -4.34 -10.61 27.92
CA ASN A 220 -4.46 -10.93 29.33
C ASN A 220 -3.07 -11.11 29.97
N PRO A 221 -2.54 -10.07 30.65
CA PRO A 221 -1.23 -10.14 31.29
C PRO A 221 -1.15 -11.14 32.45
N ASP A 222 -2.30 -11.60 32.96
CA ASP A 222 -2.38 -12.60 34.04
C ASP A 222 -2.53 -14.04 33.50
N ALA A 223 -2.63 -14.24 32.18
CA ALA A 223 -2.71 -15.55 31.55
C ALA A 223 -1.32 -16.21 31.40
N ASP A 224 -1.32 -17.53 31.20
CA ASP A 224 -0.13 -18.22 30.70
C ASP A 224 0.09 -17.83 29.22
N THR A 225 1.21 -17.16 28.96
CA THR A 225 1.58 -16.61 27.64
C THR A 225 2.87 -17.21 27.11
N ASP A 226 3.43 -18.21 27.78
CA ASP A 226 4.71 -18.81 27.38
C ASP A 226 4.60 -19.42 25.96
N GLY A 227 3.51 -20.14 25.68
CA GLY A 227 3.25 -20.70 24.36
C GLY A 227 3.05 -19.63 23.27
N LEU A 228 2.36 -18.53 23.60
CA LEU A 228 2.19 -17.39 22.69
C LEU A 228 3.55 -16.78 22.34
N LEU A 229 4.42 -16.56 23.33
CA LEU A 229 5.72 -15.93 23.14
C LEU A 229 6.73 -16.86 22.46
N GLU A 230 6.60 -18.17 22.62
CA GLU A 230 7.37 -19.16 21.86
C GLU A 230 7.00 -19.12 20.37
N ARG A 231 5.69 -19.06 20.05
CA ARG A 231 5.21 -18.95 18.67
C ARG A 231 5.50 -17.57 18.07
N TYR A 232 5.32 -16.51 18.83
CA TYR A 232 5.46 -15.12 18.38
C TYR A 232 6.48 -14.35 19.23
N PRO A 233 7.79 -14.59 19.01
CA PRO A 233 8.83 -13.87 19.73
C PRO A 233 8.67 -12.34 19.62
N GLY A 234 8.81 -11.66 20.75
CA GLY A 234 8.68 -10.20 20.83
C GLY A 234 7.24 -9.66 20.75
N ALA A 235 6.22 -10.53 20.77
CA ALA A 235 4.84 -10.07 20.94
C ALA A 235 4.66 -9.34 22.28
N VAL A 236 3.99 -8.19 22.22
CA VAL A 236 3.59 -7.45 23.42
C VAL A 236 2.34 -8.11 24.00
N VAL A 237 2.38 -8.44 25.29
CA VAL A 237 1.23 -8.91 26.07
C VAL A 237 0.86 -7.81 27.05
N SER A 238 -0.41 -7.38 27.02
CA SER A 238 -0.91 -6.30 27.86
C SER A 238 -2.43 -6.39 27.97
N ASN A 239 -3.01 -5.71 28.96
CA ASN A 239 -4.40 -5.29 28.87
C ASN A 239 -4.38 -3.91 28.21
N PHE A 240 -4.52 -3.90 26.88
CA PHE A 240 -4.22 -2.74 26.06
C PHE A 240 -5.23 -1.60 26.27
N ASP A 241 -6.50 -1.90 26.54
CA ASP A 241 -7.54 -0.89 26.77
C ASP A 241 -7.92 -0.67 28.24
N GLY A 242 -7.42 -1.50 29.16
CA GLY A 242 -7.73 -1.46 30.59
C GLY A 242 -9.12 -2.01 30.95
N SER A 243 -9.85 -2.57 29.98
CA SER A 243 -11.16 -3.19 30.15
C SER A 243 -11.03 -4.61 30.70
N PRO A 244 -12.03 -5.11 31.48
CA PRO A 244 -12.09 -6.52 31.85
C PRO A 244 -12.56 -7.43 30.69
N ASN A 245 -13.07 -6.86 29.60
CA ASN A 245 -13.50 -7.62 28.43
C ASN A 245 -12.61 -7.27 27.25
N LEU A 246 -12.27 -8.28 26.43
CA LEU A 246 -11.54 -8.09 25.18
C LEU A 246 -12.36 -7.28 24.16
N THR A 247 -11.80 -6.16 23.69
CA THR A 247 -12.48 -5.24 22.77
C THR A 247 -11.71 -5.00 21.47
N GLU A 248 -12.35 -4.34 20.51
CA GLU A 248 -11.70 -3.84 19.30
C GLU A 248 -10.59 -2.83 19.60
N MET A 249 -10.68 -2.11 20.73
CA MET A 249 -9.61 -1.20 21.15
C MET A 249 -8.35 -1.99 21.48
N ASP A 250 -8.46 -3.12 22.19
CA ASP A 250 -7.31 -3.97 22.50
C ASP A 250 -6.58 -4.42 21.24
N ALA A 251 -7.35 -4.94 20.27
CA ALA A 251 -6.80 -5.41 19.02
C ALA A 251 -6.09 -4.30 18.25
N LEU A 252 -6.72 -3.13 18.09
CA LEU A 252 -6.13 -2.01 17.38
C LEU A 252 -4.84 -1.52 18.05
N VAL A 253 -4.82 -1.41 19.39
CA VAL A 253 -3.63 -1.00 20.12
C VAL A 253 -2.52 -2.05 20.02
N ALA A 254 -2.85 -3.35 20.10
CA ALA A 254 -1.89 -4.43 19.87
C ALA A 254 -1.23 -4.32 18.49
N TYR A 255 -2.02 -4.05 17.44
CA TYR A 255 -1.50 -3.80 16.09
C TYR A 255 -0.58 -2.56 16.05
N LEU A 256 -0.99 -1.44 16.65
CA LEU A 256 -0.17 -0.23 16.66
C LEU A 256 1.15 -0.45 17.40
N GLN A 257 1.14 -1.22 18.49
CA GLN A 257 2.33 -1.48 19.29
C GLN A 257 3.38 -2.33 18.57
N VAL A 258 2.98 -3.14 17.59
CA VAL A 258 3.94 -3.95 16.82
C VAL A 258 4.59 -3.19 15.66
N LEU A 259 4.01 -2.07 15.22
CA LEU A 259 4.48 -1.34 14.03
C LEU A 259 5.91 -0.83 14.17
N GLY A 260 6.79 -1.36 13.32
CA GLY A 260 8.19 -0.97 13.22
C GLY A 260 9.10 -1.56 14.31
N THR A 261 8.62 -2.54 15.07
CA THR A 261 9.37 -3.19 16.16
C THR A 261 10.12 -4.45 15.72
N MET A 262 9.71 -5.06 14.59
CA MET A 262 10.17 -6.39 14.20
C MET A 262 11.54 -6.41 13.51
N VAL A 263 12.02 -5.28 12.99
CA VAL A 263 13.28 -5.23 12.23
C VAL A 263 14.44 -4.87 13.14
N ASP A 264 15.48 -5.72 13.10
CA ASP A 264 16.81 -5.34 13.57
C ASP A 264 17.55 -4.56 12.49
N PHE A 265 17.67 -3.24 12.65
CA PHE A 265 18.40 -2.39 11.69
C PHE A 265 19.91 -2.60 11.71
N SER A 266 20.47 -3.28 12.72
CA SER A 266 21.90 -3.54 12.80
C SER A 266 22.37 -4.61 11.80
N THR A 267 21.46 -5.48 11.36
CA THR A 267 21.75 -6.53 10.36
C THR A 267 21.58 -6.02 8.92
N PHE A 268 21.04 -4.82 8.74
CA PHE A 268 20.78 -4.24 7.42
C PHE A 268 22.02 -3.55 6.84
N GLU A 269 22.50 -4.02 5.70
CA GLU A 269 23.54 -3.34 4.92
C GLU A 269 22.92 -2.55 3.75
N PRO A 270 22.99 -1.20 3.74
CA PRO A 270 22.49 -0.42 2.63
C PRO A 270 23.33 -0.69 1.38
N VAL A 271 22.67 -1.07 0.28
CA VAL A 271 23.33 -1.22 -1.01
C VAL A 271 23.93 0.12 -1.40
N ALA A 272 25.25 0.19 -1.56
CA ALA A 272 25.94 1.41 -1.98
C ALA A 272 25.33 1.89 -3.31
N ASN A 273 24.82 3.12 -3.32
CA ASN A 273 24.21 3.76 -4.50
C ASN A 273 25.00 3.41 -5.78
N ARG A 274 24.34 2.76 -6.74
CA ARG A 274 24.82 2.69 -8.13
C ARG A 274 24.53 4.00 -8.85
#